data_AF-A0A060C9V9-F1
#
_entry.id   AF-A0A060C9V9-F1
#
_cell.length_a   1.000
_cell.length_b   1.000
_cell.length_c   1.000
_cell.angle_alpha   90.00
_cell.angle_beta   90.00
_cell.angle_gamma   90.00
#
_symmetry.space_group_name_H-M   'P 1'
#
loop_
_entity.id
_entity.type
_entity.pdbx_description
1 polymer ?
#
loop_
_entity_poly.entity_id
_entity_poly.type
_entity_poly.pdbx_seq_one_letter_code
_entity_poly.pdbx_strand_id
1 'polypeptide(L)'
;MAETVRIITSAGAYPASHEHNGVFVALVPSLRSGHGWSVPDYRVEATYPSGQTVVEDDPYRYLPTLGDLDIYLFGEGRHERLWEALGARVMRFDDPLGSATGEPGEQVIGTAFSVWAPNAHAVRVVGDMNSWDGRRHTMRSLGSSGIWELFVPGAHAGQAYK
;
A
#
# COMPACT_ATOMS: atom_id res chain seq x y z
N MET A 1 -19.34 -2.93 0.00
CA MET A 1 -18.29 -3.66 -0.75
C MET A 1 -18.30 -3.15 -2.18
N ALA A 2 -17.18 -3.27 -2.90
CA ALA A 2 -17.14 -2.95 -4.32
C ALA A 2 -18.04 -3.93 -5.09
N GLU A 3 -18.72 -3.42 -6.11
CA GLU A 3 -19.56 -4.18 -7.04
C GLU A 3 -18.72 -4.67 -8.22
N THR A 4 -17.86 -3.81 -8.77
CA THR A 4 -16.92 -4.17 -9.83
C THR A 4 -15.53 -3.63 -9.53
N VAL A 5 -14.51 -4.33 -10.01
CA VAL A 5 -13.11 -3.94 -9.90
C VAL A 5 -12.43 -4.08 -11.26
N ARG A 6 -11.59 -3.11 -11.63
CA ARG A 6 -10.76 -3.11 -12.83
C ARG A 6 -9.33 -2.75 -12.45
N ILE A 7 -8.36 -3.40 -13.10
CA ILE A 7 -6.94 -3.05 -12.97
C ILE A 7 -6.57 -2.17 -14.16
N ILE A 8 -6.15 -0.94 -13.88
CA ILE A 8 -5.78 0.07 -14.87
C ILE A 8 -4.27 0.07 -15.03
N THR A 9 -3.74 -0.13 -16.23
CA THR A 9 -2.32 -0.01 -16.55
C THR A 9 -2.12 0.97 -17.71
N SER A 10 -0.87 1.26 -18.06
CA SER A 10 -0.56 2.09 -19.24
C SER A 10 -1.03 1.46 -20.56
N ALA A 11 -1.24 0.14 -20.60
CA ALA A 11 -1.68 -0.60 -21.78
C ALA A 11 -3.21 -0.72 -21.90
N GLY A 12 -3.95 -0.45 -20.82
CA GLY A 12 -5.41 -0.54 -20.81
C GLY A 12 -5.97 -0.94 -19.46
N ALA A 13 -7.26 -1.29 -19.46
CA ALA A 13 -8.00 -1.61 -18.25
C ALA A 13 -8.59 -3.03 -18.32
N TYR A 14 -8.29 -3.82 -17.30
CA TYR A 14 -8.54 -5.25 -17.23
C TYR A 14 -9.60 -5.54 -16.16
N PRO A 15 -10.74 -6.16 -16.49
CA PRO A 15 -11.77 -6.48 -15.50
C PRO A 15 -11.25 -7.54 -14.52
N ALA A 16 -11.58 -7.37 -13.24
CA ALA A 16 -11.35 -8.37 -12.20
C ALA A 16 -12.63 -9.16 -11.94
N SER A 17 -12.48 -10.47 -11.75
CA SER A 17 -13.56 -11.35 -11.31
C SER A 17 -13.64 -11.36 -9.80
N HIS A 18 -14.85 -11.28 -9.25
CA HIS A 18 -15.07 -11.50 -7.83
C HIS A 18 -14.90 -12.98 -7.49
N GLU A 19 -14.07 -13.27 -6.49
CA GLU A 19 -13.83 -14.64 -6.02
C GLU A 19 -14.62 -14.91 -4.74
N HIS A 20 -14.30 -14.20 -3.65
CA HIS A 20 -14.94 -14.43 -2.35
C HIS A 20 -14.73 -13.25 -1.38
N ASN A 21 -15.73 -12.92 -0.55
CA ASN A 21 -15.63 -11.95 0.56
C ASN A 21 -14.97 -10.60 0.21
N GLY A 22 -15.17 -10.12 -1.02
CA GLY A 22 -14.61 -8.85 -1.48
C GLY A 22 -13.18 -8.95 -2.03
N VAL A 23 -12.68 -10.17 -2.23
CA VAL A 23 -11.48 -10.46 -3.00
C VAL A 23 -11.83 -10.49 -4.49
N PHE A 24 -11.03 -9.78 -5.28
CA PHE A 24 -11.13 -9.72 -6.73
C PHE A 24 -9.81 -10.15 -7.36
N VAL A 25 -9.88 -10.83 -8.50
CA VAL A 25 -8.70 -11.34 -9.22
C VAL A 25 -8.76 -10.91 -10.68
N ALA A 26 -7.65 -10.39 -11.21
CA ALA A 26 -7.50 -10.04 -12.62
C ALA A 26 -6.22 -10.66 -13.19
N LEU A 27 -6.25 -10.97 -14.48
CA LEU A 27 -5.06 -11.33 -15.25
C LEU A 27 -4.64 -10.13 -16.09
N VAL A 28 -3.39 -9.69 -15.89
CA VAL A 28 -2.81 -8.53 -16.56
C VAL A 28 -1.56 -8.98 -17.33
N PRO A 29 -1.36 -8.56 -18.59
CA PRO A 29 -0.13 -8.84 -19.32
C PRO A 29 1.11 -8.34 -18.57
N SER A 30 2.13 -9.19 -18.46
CA SER A 30 3.40 -8.80 -17.87
C SER A 30 4.18 -7.85 -18.78
N LEU A 31 5.00 -7.00 -18.17
CA LEU A 31 5.96 -6.16 -18.88
C LEU A 31 7.30 -6.87 -18.99
N ARG A 32 7.89 -6.83 -20.18
CA ARG A 32 9.26 -7.30 -20.41
C ARG A 32 10.23 -6.15 -20.17
N SER A 33 11.18 -6.35 -19.27
CA SER A 33 12.28 -5.44 -18.99
C SER A 33 13.63 -6.10 -19.25
N GLY A 34 14.73 -5.35 -19.10
CA GLY A 34 16.09 -5.90 -19.15
C GLY A 34 16.38 -6.95 -18.07
N HIS A 35 15.56 -7.00 -17.01
CA HIS A 35 15.72 -7.92 -15.87
C HIS A 35 14.73 -9.09 -15.89
N GLY A 36 13.98 -9.28 -16.98
CA GLY A 36 12.98 -10.34 -17.12
C GLY A 36 11.55 -9.81 -17.23
N TRP A 37 10.59 -10.62 -16.81
CA TRP A 37 9.17 -10.26 -16.79
C TRP A 37 8.77 -9.71 -15.43
N SER A 38 8.06 -8.59 -15.40
CA SER A 38 7.53 -7.97 -14.19
C SER A 38 6.04 -7.67 -14.31
N VAL A 39 5.40 -7.47 -13.17
CA VAL A 39 4.05 -6.89 -13.12
C VAL A 39 4.17 -5.41 -13.54
N PRO A 40 3.31 -4.92 -14.45
CA PRO A 40 3.29 -3.50 -14.77
C PRO A 40 2.83 -2.67 -13.58
N ASP A 41 3.16 -1.38 -13.56
CA ASP A 41 2.46 -0.47 -12.66
C ASP A 41 0.98 -0.42 -13.00
N TYR A 42 0.17 -0.30 -11.95
CA TYR A 42 -1.28 -0.31 -12.07
C TYR A 42 -1.97 0.58 -11.03
N ARG A 43 -3.25 0.86 -11.28
CA ARG A 43 -4.21 1.36 -10.29
C ARG A 43 -5.40 0.42 -10.21
N VAL A 44 -6.03 0.40 -9.05
CA VAL A 44 -7.26 -0.36 -8.80
C VAL A 44 -8.42 0.62 -8.91
N GLU A 45 -9.28 0.38 -9.90
CA GLU A 45 -10.55 1.09 -10.05
C GLU A 45 -11.66 0.23 -9.45
N ALA A 46 -12.31 0.71 -8.39
CA ALA A 46 -13.41 0.04 -7.72
C ALA A 46 -14.69 0.87 -7.84
N THR A 47 -15.77 0.24 -8.32
CA THR A 47 -17.10 0.86 -8.38
C THR A 47 -17.98 0.30 -7.27
N TYR A 48 -18.67 1.17 -6.55
CA TYR A 48 -19.55 0.83 -5.44
C TYR A 48 -21.03 0.91 -5.83
N PRO A 49 -21.96 0.28 -5.06
CA PRO A 49 -23.40 0.29 -5.37
C PRO A 49 -24.05 1.67 -5.47
N SER A 50 -23.40 2.71 -4.94
CA SER A 50 -23.81 4.11 -5.10
C SER A 50 -23.57 4.66 -6.51
N GLY A 51 -22.89 3.91 -7.39
CA GLY A 51 -22.36 4.38 -8.67
C GLY A 51 -21.04 5.16 -8.52
N GLN A 52 -20.53 5.33 -7.31
CA GLN A 52 -19.23 5.97 -7.09
C GLN A 52 -18.10 5.05 -7.55
N THR A 53 -17.19 5.60 -8.35
CA THR A 53 -15.95 4.94 -8.75
C THR A 53 -14.77 5.61 -8.06
N VAL A 54 -13.87 4.80 -7.53
CA VAL A 54 -12.65 5.23 -6.84
C VAL A 54 -11.46 4.57 -7.53
N VAL A 55 -10.44 5.36 -7.87
CA VAL A 55 -9.17 4.90 -8.42
C VAL A 55 -8.08 5.13 -7.38
N GLU A 56 -7.43 4.06 -6.95
CA GLU A 56 -6.40 4.09 -5.90
C GLU A 56 -5.21 3.22 -6.32
N ASP A 57 -4.03 3.53 -5.79
CA ASP A 57 -2.87 2.66 -5.86
C ASP A 57 -2.93 1.57 -4.78
N ASP A 58 -2.27 0.45 -5.02
CA ASP A 58 -2.31 -0.72 -4.16
C ASP A 58 -1.21 -0.65 -3.07
N PRO A 59 -1.55 -0.55 -1.78
CA PRO A 59 -0.57 -0.58 -0.68
C PRO A 59 0.36 -1.80 -0.70
N TYR A 60 -0.12 -2.93 -1.23
CA TYR A 60 0.56 -4.22 -1.13
C TYR A 60 1.60 -4.47 -2.23
N ARG A 61 1.66 -3.63 -3.27
CA ARG A 61 2.70 -3.75 -4.31
C ARG A 61 4.05 -3.15 -3.90
N TYR A 62 4.06 -2.34 -2.84
CA TYR A 62 5.27 -1.69 -2.33
C TYR A 62 6.10 -2.67 -1.48
N LEU A 63 7.42 -2.57 -1.61
CA LEU A 63 8.36 -3.24 -0.73
C LEU A 63 8.34 -2.61 0.68
N PRO A 64 8.77 -3.35 1.72
CA PRO A 64 8.90 -2.79 3.06
C PRO A 64 9.70 -1.48 3.08
N THR A 65 9.22 -0.49 3.83
CA THR A 65 9.87 0.84 3.92
C THR A 65 10.92 0.95 5.02
N LEU A 66 11.17 -0.13 5.77
CA LEU A 66 12.26 -0.26 6.74
C LEU A 66 13.32 -1.20 6.17
N GLY A 67 14.58 -0.76 6.22
CA GLY A 67 15.71 -1.57 5.75
C GLY A 67 16.22 -2.54 6.82
N ASP A 68 17.04 -3.50 6.39
CA ASP A 68 17.63 -4.51 7.29
C ASP A 68 18.45 -3.89 8.43
N LEU A 69 19.12 -2.76 8.18
CA LEU A 69 19.88 -2.04 9.20
C LEU A 69 18.98 -1.43 10.28
N ASP A 70 17.83 -0.86 9.89
CA ASP A 70 16.87 -0.29 10.84
C ASP A 70 16.34 -1.38 11.77
N ILE A 71 15.97 -2.52 11.17
CA ILE A 71 15.47 -3.70 11.88
C ILE A 71 16.54 -4.24 12.84
N TYR A 72 17.78 -4.35 12.37
CA TYR A 72 18.90 -4.83 13.17
C TYR A 72 19.19 -3.90 14.37
N LEU A 73 19.34 -2.60 14.15
CA LEU A 73 19.62 -1.63 15.20
C LEU A 73 18.45 -1.52 16.20
N PHE A 74 17.21 -1.67 15.74
CA PHE A 74 16.04 -1.73 16.62
C PHE A 74 16.11 -2.95 17.54
N GLY A 75 16.41 -4.14 16.98
CA GLY A 75 16.54 -5.38 17.75
C GLY A 75 17.64 -5.32 18.82
N GLU A 76 18.74 -4.62 18.53
CA GLU A 76 19.83 -4.39 19.48
C GLU A 76 19.55 -3.28 20.51
N GLY A 77 18.44 -2.54 20.38
CA GLY A 77 18.15 -1.37 21.22
C GLY A 77 19.11 -0.20 20.99
N ARG A 78 19.76 -0.15 19.82
CA ARG A 78 20.82 0.81 19.46
C ARG A 78 20.42 1.79 18.35
N HIS A 79 19.16 1.79 17.95
CA HIS A 79 18.67 2.68 16.91
C HIS A 79 18.49 4.11 17.45
N GLU A 80 19.54 4.92 17.41
CA GLU A 80 19.55 6.27 18.01
C GLU A 80 18.56 7.26 17.37
N ARG A 81 18.07 6.97 16.15
CA ARG A 81 17.08 7.79 15.43
C ARG A 81 15.78 7.04 15.17
N LEU A 82 15.31 6.25 16.14
CA LEU A 82 14.17 5.33 15.95
C LEU A 82 12.89 6.04 15.48
N TRP A 83 12.71 7.31 15.82
CA TRP A 83 11.59 8.14 15.36
C TRP A 83 11.59 8.43 13.84
N GLU A 84 12.68 8.15 13.13
CA GLU A 84 12.76 8.25 11.67
C GLU A 84 12.45 6.92 10.98
N ALA A 85 12.37 5.83 11.74
CA ALA A 85 12.01 4.51 11.25
C ALA A 85 10.56 4.15 11.64
N LEU A 86 10.22 4.30 12.93
CA LEU A 86 8.90 3.98 13.47
C LEU A 86 7.91 5.15 13.37
N GLY A 87 6.61 4.82 13.40
CA GLY A 87 5.52 5.79 13.36
C GLY A 87 5.00 6.03 11.94
N ALA A 88 4.46 7.22 11.70
CA ALA A 88 3.89 7.63 10.41
C ALA A 88 4.86 8.58 9.69
N ARG A 89 5.29 8.19 8.47
CA ARG A 89 6.30 8.92 7.70
C ARG A 89 5.80 9.15 6.27
N VAL A 90 5.68 10.40 5.86
CA VAL A 90 5.30 10.73 4.48
C VAL A 90 6.45 10.38 3.55
N MET A 91 6.18 9.58 2.52
CA MET A 91 7.14 9.15 1.51
C MET A 91 6.66 9.54 0.12
N ARG A 92 7.61 9.62 -0.81
CA ARG A 92 7.40 9.97 -2.22
C ARG A 92 8.10 8.93 -3.09
N PHE A 93 7.39 8.42 -4.08
CA PHE A 93 7.94 7.47 -5.06
C PHE A 93 7.70 8.00 -6.47
N ASP A 94 8.70 7.87 -7.33
CA ASP A 94 8.53 8.03 -8.76
C ASP A 94 7.75 6.82 -9.28
N ASP A 95 6.68 7.08 -10.04
CA ASP A 95 5.81 6.03 -10.57
C ASP A 95 5.42 6.34 -12.02
N PRO A 96 5.55 5.38 -12.95
CA PRO A 96 5.17 5.55 -14.36
C PRO A 96 3.71 5.93 -14.61
N LEU A 97 2.77 5.55 -13.73
CA LEU A 97 1.37 5.97 -13.81
C LEU A 97 1.08 7.27 -13.04
N GLY A 98 2.09 7.85 -12.40
CA GLY A 98 1.97 9.14 -11.73
C GLY A 98 1.41 9.04 -10.32
N SER A 99 0.50 9.94 -9.93
CA SER A 99 -0.01 10.07 -8.56
C SER A 99 -0.71 8.79 -8.04
N ALA A 100 -1.11 8.77 -6.75
CA ALA A 100 -1.86 7.66 -6.17
C ALA A 100 -3.21 7.37 -6.89
N THR A 101 -3.77 8.35 -7.61
CA THR A 101 -4.99 8.19 -8.43
C THR A 101 -4.68 7.97 -9.91
N GLY A 102 -3.41 7.96 -10.31
CA GLY A 102 -2.96 7.76 -11.69
C GLY A 102 -2.83 9.04 -12.50
N GLU A 103 -2.70 10.21 -11.86
CA GLU A 103 -2.49 11.48 -12.55
C GLU A 103 -1.05 11.56 -13.09
N PRO A 104 -0.84 11.64 -14.42
CA PRO A 104 0.49 11.58 -15.01
C PRO A 104 1.37 12.79 -14.64
N GLY A 105 2.67 12.56 -14.51
CA GLY A 105 3.66 13.61 -14.25
C GLY A 105 3.83 13.98 -12.77
N GLU A 106 3.11 13.30 -11.87
CA GLU A 106 3.25 13.44 -10.43
C GLU A 106 3.93 12.23 -9.78
N GLN A 107 4.51 12.43 -8.59
CA GLN A 107 4.99 11.33 -7.76
C GLN A 107 3.83 10.73 -6.96
N VAL A 108 3.90 9.43 -6.63
CA VAL A 108 3.03 8.88 -5.60
C VAL A 108 3.46 9.44 -4.26
N ILE A 109 2.53 10.11 -3.58
CA ILE A 109 2.69 10.54 -2.20
C ILE A 109 1.84 9.62 -1.33
N GLY A 110 2.43 9.10 -0.26
CA GLY A 110 1.72 8.29 0.72
C GLY A 110 2.40 8.36 2.08
N THR A 111 1.89 7.57 3.03
CA THR A 111 2.45 7.51 4.38
C THR A 111 2.81 6.07 4.72
N ALA A 112 4.07 5.86 5.11
CA ALA A 112 4.55 4.63 5.69
C ALA A 112 4.21 4.60 7.18
N PHE A 113 3.43 3.62 7.59
CA PHE A 113 3.08 3.37 8.97
C PHE A 113 3.89 2.19 9.48
N SER A 114 4.49 2.34 10.66
CA SER A 114 5.15 1.22 11.34
C SER A 114 4.97 1.29 12.85
N VAL A 115 4.76 0.12 13.46
CA VAL A 115 4.51 -0.03 14.89
C VAL A 115 5.12 -1.32 15.42
N TRP A 116 5.71 -1.26 16.60
CA TRP A 116 6.17 -2.46 17.30
C TRP A 116 5.04 -3.09 18.10
N ALA A 117 4.65 -4.31 17.73
CA ALA A 117 3.58 -5.08 18.38
C ALA A 117 3.88 -6.58 18.25
N PRO A 118 4.90 -7.10 18.94
CA PRO A 118 5.45 -8.44 18.71
C PRO A 118 4.46 -9.58 19.02
N ASN A 119 3.51 -9.33 19.91
CA ASN A 119 2.51 -10.31 20.34
C ASN A 119 1.16 -10.14 19.63
N ALA A 120 1.02 -9.20 18.69
CA ALA A 120 -0.21 -9.01 17.95
C ALA A 120 -0.40 -10.15 16.94
N HIS A 121 -1.64 -10.58 16.74
CA HIS A 121 -1.97 -11.53 15.67
C HIS A 121 -2.18 -10.85 14.32
N ALA A 122 -2.63 -9.59 14.34
CA ALA A 122 -2.81 -8.75 13.17
C ALA A 122 -2.81 -7.28 13.60
N VAL A 123 -2.28 -6.41 12.75
CA VAL A 123 -2.35 -4.96 12.92
C VAL A 123 -2.95 -4.36 11.65
N ARG A 124 -3.77 -3.32 11.81
CA ARG A 124 -4.39 -2.57 10.71
C ARG A 124 -4.26 -1.10 11.00
N VAL A 125 -4.04 -0.30 9.96
CA VAL A 125 -4.11 1.16 10.06
C VAL A 125 -5.55 1.58 9.78
N VAL A 126 -6.15 2.34 10.69
CA VAL A 126 -7.48 2.94 10.49
C VAL A 126 -7.39 4.44 10.58
N GLY A 127 -8.17 5.16 9.78
CA GLY A 127 -8.15 6.62 9.81
C GLY A 127 -9.03 7.26 8.76
N ASP A 128 -8.89 8.57 8.60
CA ASP A 128 -9.72 9.35 7.67
C ASP A 128 -9.62 8.83 6.23
N MET A 129 -8.42 8.41 5.82
CA MET A 129 -8.14 7.85 4.48
C MET A 129 -8.92 6.58 4.16
N ASN A 130 -9.42 5.86 5.16
CA ASN A 130 -10.15 4.61 4.95
C ASN A 130 -11.50 4.58 5.68
N SER A 131 -12.04 5.75 6.02
CA SER A 131 -13.31 5.87 6.76
C SER A 131 -13.33 5.04 8.04
N TRP A 132 -12.16 4.91 8.69
CA TRP A 132 -11.97 4.10 9.88
C TRP A 132 -12.26 2.58 9.70
N ASP A 133 -12.28 2.06 8.46
CA ASP A 133 -12.32 0.63 8.14
C ASP A 133 -10.95 0.12 7.66
N GLY A 134 -10.27 -0.63 8.54
CA GLY A 134 -8.92 -1.15 8.29
C GLY A 134 -8.87 -2.44 7.46
N ARG A 135 -9.99 -2.99 6.98
CA ARG A 135 -9.99 -4.26 6.23
C ARG A 135 -9.08 -4.23 5.00
N ARG A 136 -8.96 -3.07 4.35
CA ARG A 136 -8.09 -2.86 3.17
C ARG A 136 -6.64 -2.48 3.53
N HIS A 137 -6.36 -2.15 4.80
CA HIS A 137 -5.07 -1.65 5.27
C HIS A 137 -4.51 -2.51 6.41
N THR A 138 -4.42 -3.82 6.17
CA THR A 138 -3.76 -4.76 7.08
C THR A 138 -2.26 -4.68 6.90
N MET A 139 -1.52 -4.54 8.00
CA MET A 139 -0.06 -4.39 7.99
C MET A 139 0.63 -5.75 7.85
N ARG A 140 1.80 -5.76 7.23
CA ARG A 140 2.66 -6.95 7.14
C ARG A 140 3.60 -6.99 8.35
N SER A 141 3.87 -8.18 8.87
CA SER A 141 4.89 -8.37 9.93
C SER A 141 6.27 -8.50 9.30
N LEU A 142 7.26 -7.77 9.83
CA LEU A 142 8.64 -7.80 9.38
C LEU A 142 9.43 -8.88 10.14
N GLY A 143 9.10 -10.13 9.84
CA GLY A 143 9.81 -11.31 10.37
C GLY A 143 9.76 -11.40 11.90
N SER A 144 10.90 -11.70 12.51
CA SER A 144 11.03 -11.85 13.97
C SER A 144 11.17 -10.54 14.75
N SER A 145 11.19 -9.38 14.08
CA SER A 145 11.36 -8.07 14.73
C SER A 145 10.17 -7.66 15.61
N GLY A 146 8.99 -8.22 15.32
CA GLY A 146 7.73 -7.77 15.91
C GLY A 146 7.25 -6.41 15.42
N ILE A 147 7.91 -5.83 14.41
CA ILE A 147 7.48 -4.60 13.73
C ILE A 147 6.45 -4.96 12.66
N TRP A 148 5.37 -4.19 12.63
CA TRP A 148 4.34 -4.22 11.60
C TRP A 148 4.50 -2.98 10.74
N GLU A 149 4.36 -3.12 9.42
CA GLU A 149 4.56 -2.03 8.47
C GLU A 149 3.51 -2.05 7.34
N LEU A 150 3.15 -0.86 6.85
CA LEU A 150 2.41 -0.68 5.60
C LEU A 150 2.64 0.72 5.04
N PHE A 151 3.01 0.81 3.76
CA PHE A 151 2.89 2.05 3.00
C PHE A 151 1.49 2.19 2.43
N VAL A 152 0.82 3.31 2.71
CA VAL A 152 -0.51 3.64 2.18
C VAL A 152 -0.40 4.81 1.20
N PRO A 153 -0.49 4.56 -0.13
CA PRO A 153 -0.58 5.62 -1.13
C PRO A 153 -1.80 6.51 -0.88
N GLY A 154 -1.67 7.83 -1.11
CA GLY A 154 -2.76 8.78 -0.87
C GLY A 154 -3.05 9.08 0.61
N ALA A 155 -2.34 8.46 1.56
CA ALA A 155 -2.37 8.91 2.95
C ALA A 155 -1.44 10.12 3.11
N HIS A 156 -1.96 11.21 3.66
CA HIS A 156 -1.29 12.51 3.70
C HIS A 156 -1.17 13.07 5.13
N ALA A 157 -0.24 14.00 5.30
CA ALA A 157 -0.03 14.69 6.57
C ALA A 157 -1.32 15.41 7.02
N GLY A 158 -1.61 15.31 8.32
CA GLY A 158 -2.79 15.93 8.96
C GLY A 158 -4.02 15.04 9.06
N GLN A 159 -4.04 13.87 8.40
CA GLN A 159 -5.11 12.88 8.57
C GLN A 159 -5.02 12.20 9.94
N ALA A 160 -6.16 12.03 10.61
CA ALA A 160 -6.22 11.26 11.85
C ALA A 160 -6.11 9.76 11.56
N TYR A 161 -5.38 9.04 12.42
CA TYR A 161 -5.24 7.58 12.32
C TYR A 161 -5.08 6.91 13.69
N LYS A 162 -5.25 5.59 13.72
CA LYS A 162 -4.93 4.67 14.82
C LYS A 162 -4.36 3.35 14.29
#